data_AF-A0A131ZTA1-F1
#
_entry.id   AF-A0A131ZTA1-F1
#
_cell.length_a   1.000
_cell.length_b   1.000
_cell.length_c   1.000
_cell.angle_alpha   90.00
_cell.angle_beta   90.00
_cell.angle_gamma   90.00
#
_symmetry.space_group_name_H-M   'P 1'
#
loop_
_entity.id
_entity.type
_entity.pdbx_description
1 polymer ?
#
loop_
_entity_poly.entity_id
_entity_poly.type
_entity_poly.pdbx_seq_one_letter_code
_entity_poly.pdbx_strand_id
1 'polypeptide(L)'
;MSDLPTVYELTLQKNPWNCDCTLRSFREWMLDHRIPLGYSPNCSEPERLSGRFWNQLDLDDFACRPNISLIDSEIVVYEDFNLMSTFIDEIIP
;
A
#
# COMPACT_ATOMS: atom_id res chain seq x y z
N MET A 1 -43.66 1.51 6.24
CA MET A 1 -42.26 1.28 6.64
C MET A 1 -41.75 0.16 5.76
N SER A 2 -41.09 0.53 4.66
CA SER A 2 -40.53 -0.43 3.72
C SER A 2 -39.03 -0.44 3.97
N ASP A 3 -38.53 -1.51 4.56
CA ASP A 3 -37.11 -1.75 4.69
C ASP A 3 -36.46 -1.66 3.31
N LEU A 4 -35.45 -0.80 3.18
CA LEU A 4 -34.63 -0.69 1.97
C LEU A 4 -33.90 -2.03 1.75
N PRO A 5 -33.87 -2.56 0.52
CA PRO A 5 -33.23 -3.84 0.28
C PRO A 5 -31.74 -3.70 0.53
N THR A 6 -31.23 -4.48 1.48
CA THR A 6 -29.78 -4.61 1.75
C THR A 6 -29.14 -5.35 0.58
N VAL A 7 -28.64 -4.60 -0.39
CA VAL A 7 -27.71 -5.10 -1.41
C VAL A 7 -26.47 -4.22 -1.33
N TYR A 8 -25.43 -4.70 -0.64
CA TYR A 8 -24.16 -3.98 -0.50
C TYR A 8 -23.07 -4.70 -1.30
N GLU A 9 -23.29 -4.84 -2.59
CA GLU A 9 -22.24 -5.19 -3.53
C GLU A 9 -21.61 -3.89 -4.07
N LEU A 10 -20.30 -3.75 -3.91
CA LEU A 10 -19.58 -2.58 -4.42
C LEU A 10 -19.01 -2.85 -5.81
N THR A 11 -19.21 -1.89 -6.70
CA THR A 11 -18.70 -1.91 -8.07
C THR A 11 -17.63 -0.83 -8.20
N LEU A 12 -16.35 -1.24 -8.19
CA LEU A 12 -15.21 -0.32 -8.14
C LEU A 12 -14.35 -0.33 -9.41
N GLN A 13 -14.70 -1.12 -10.43
CA GLN A 13 -13.94 -1.15 -11.69
C GLN A 13 -13.96 0.21 -12.43
N LYS A 14 -12.99 0.38 -13.34
CA LYS A 14 -12.82 1.57 -14.20
C LYS A 14 -12.52 2.87 -13.43
N ASN A 15 -11.99 2.77 -12.22
CA ASN A 15 -11.40 3.90 -11.51
C ASN A 15 -9.87 3.80 -11.55
N PRO A 16 -9.15 4.92 -11.66
CA PRO A 16 -7.70 4.94 -11.64
C PRO A 16 -7.17 4.77 -10.21
N TRP A 17 -7.27 3.56 -9.65
CA TRP A 17 -6.90 3.31 -8.26
C TRP A 17 -5.40 3.48 -8.05
N ASN A 18 -5.05 4.35 -7.11
CA ASN A 18 -3.72 4.39 -6.51
C ASN A 18 -3.71 3.42 -5.32
N CYS A 19 -3.09 2.26 -5.52
CA CYS A 19 -2.97 1.18 -4.55
C CYS A 19 -1.75 1.38 -3.64
N ASP A 20 -1.70 2.53 -2.97
CA ASP A 20 -0.71 2.83 -1.95
C ASP A 20 -1.32 2.75 -0.53
N CYS A 21 -0.58 3.22 0.47
CA CYS A 21 -1.02 3.20 1.87
C CYS A 21 -2.24 4.05 2.16
N THR A 22 -2.54 5.07 1.37
CA THR A 22 -3.77 5.85 1.58
C THR A 22 -5.02 5.02 1.32
N LEU A 23 -4.92 4.01 0.44
CA LEU A 23 -6.01 3.09 0.12
C LEU A 23 -6.06 1.87 1.04
N ARG A 24 -5.00 1.61 1.83
CA ARG A 24 -4.86 0.44 2.70
C ARG A 24 -6.03 0.31 3.69
N SER A 25 -6.36 1.37 4.42
CA SER A 25 -7.44 1.32 5.42
C SER A 25 -8.81 1.02 4.80
N PHE A 26 -9.05 1.52 3.59
CA PHE A 26 -10.28 1.18 2.86
C PHE A 26 -10.29 -0.29 2.45
N ARG A 27 -9.17 -0.80 1.92
CA ARG A 27 -9.03 -2.21 1.55
C ARG A 27 -9.22 -3.12 2.76
N GLU A 28 -8.62 -2.77 3.89
CA GLU A 28 -8.74 -3.49 5.17
C GLU A 28 -10.19 -3.51 5.66
N TRP A 29 -10.86 -2.35 5.69
CA TRP A 29 -12.27 -2.26 6.07
C TRP A 29 -13.17 -3.19 5.23
N MET A 30 -12.94 -3.24 3.90
CA MET A 30 -13.70 -4.12 3.02
C MET A 30 -13.50 -5.60 3.33
N LEU A 31 -12.26 -6.01 3.66
CA LEU A 31 -11.93 -7.39 4.01
C LEU A 31 -12.58 -7.77 5.35
N ASP A 32 -12.47 -6.91 6.36
CA ASP A 32 -13.03 -7.14 7.70
C ASP A 32 -14.56 -7.28 7.67
N HIS A 33 -15.22 -6.44 6.88
CA HIS A 33 -16.68 -6.45 6.74
C HIS A 33 -17.18 -7.42 5.66
N ARG A 34 -16.28 -8.17 5.01
CA ARG A 34 -16.56 -9.11 3.92
C ARG A 34 -17.44 -8.50 2.83
N ILE A 35 -17.15 -7.25 2.45
CA ILE A 35 -17.92 -6.53 1.44
C ILE A 35 -17.70 -7.19 0.07
N PRO A 36 -18.75 -7.76 -0.56
CA PRO A 36 -18.61 -8.38 -1.87
C PRO A 36 -18.30 -7.33 -2.93
N LEU A 37 -17.29 -7.63 -3.75
CA LEU A 37 -16.97 -6.87 -4.97
C LEU A 37 -17.59 -7.60 -6.15
N GLY A 38 -18.35 -6.89 -6.97
CA GLY A 38 -18.92 -7.49 -8.19
C GLY A 38 -17.85 -7.91 -9.18
N TYR A 39 -16.83 -7.06 -9.34
CA TYR A 39 -15.61 -7.38 -10.08
C TYR A 39 -14.41 -6.85 -9.31
N SER A 40 -13.31 -7.60 -9.29
CA SER A 40 -12.07 -7.13 -8.69
C SER A 40 -11.55 -5.93 -9.49
N PRO A 41 -11.38 -4.75 -8.89
CA PRO A 41 -10.73 -3.62 -9.55
C PRO A 41 -9.24 -3.89 -9.74
N ASN A 42 -8.62 -3.16 -10.66
CA ASN A 42 -7.18 -3.16 -10.89
C ASN A 42 -6.56 -1.84 -10.40
N CYS A 43 -5.27 -1.90 -10.07
CA CYS A 43 -4.49 -0.73 -9.72
C CYS A 43 -4.03 -0.02 -10.99
N SER A 44 -4.13 1.30 -11.02
CA SER A 44 -3.50 2.13 -12.06
C SER A 44 -2.14 2.64 -11.58
N GLU A 45 -2.02 2.91 -10.29
CA GLU A 45 -0.81 3.34 -9.60
C GLU A 45 -0.64 2.53 -8.29
N PRO A 46 0.56 2.50 -7.70
CA PRO A 46 1.85 2.93 -8.26
C PRO A 46 2.31 1.99 -9.41
N GLU A 47 3.33 2.39 -10.17
CA GLU A 47 3.85 1.62 -11.32
C GLU A 47 4.13 0.14 -10.98
N ARG A 48 4.69 -0.14 -9.79
CA ARG A 48 4.95 -1.50 -9.29
C ARG A 48 3.71 -2.40 -9.28
N LEU A 49 2.54 -1.83 -9.08
CA LEU A 49 1.26 -2.52 -8.96
C LEU A 49 0.33 -2.29 -10.15
N SER A 50 0.72 -1.47 -11.12
CA SER A 50 -0.13 -1.12 -12.26
C SER A 50 -0.59 -2.37 -13.01
N GLY A 51 -1.89 -2.46 -13.27
CA GLY A 51 -2.55 -3.58 -13.93
C GLY A 51 -2.86 -4.80 -13.03
N ARG A 52 -2.34 -4.85 -11.79
CA ARG A 52 -2.62 -5.94 -10.84
C ARG A 52 -4.02 -5.78 -10.26
N PHE A 53 -4.73 -6.89 -10.11
CA PHE A 53 -6.07 -6.89 -9.50
C PHE A 53 -5.99 -6.98 -7.97
N TRP A 54 -6.94 -6.36 -7.28
CA TRP A 54 -6.97 -6.36 -5.80
C TRP A 54 -7.02 -7.76 -5.18
N ASN A 55 -7.56 -8.77 -5.88
CA ASN A 55 -7.55 -10.17 -5.42
C ASN A 55 -6.20 -10.88 -5.59
N GLN A 56 -5.22 -10.25 -6.23
CA GLN A 56 -3.85 -10.75 -6.41
C GLN A 56 -2.83 -10.01 -5.51
N LEU A 57 -3.33 -9.19 -4.59
CA LEU A 57 -2.55 -8.29 -3.74
C LEU A 57 -2.93 -8.54 -2.29
N ASP A 58 -1.91 -8.62 -1.44
CA ASP A 58 -2.08 -8.66 0.02
C ASP A 58 -2.16 -7.24 0.58
N LEU A 59 -2.63 -7.08 1.83
CA LEU A 59 -2.73 -5.74 2.45
C LEU A 59 -1.37 -5.01 2.51
N ASP A 60 -0.27 -5.75 2.63
CA ASP A 60 1.07 -5.17 2.66
C ASP A 60 1.57 -4.69 1.30
N ASP A 61 0.95 -5.10 0.19
CA ASP A 61 1.25 -4.47 -1.11
C ASP A 61 0.84 -3.00 -1.14
N PHE A 62 -0.16 -2.63 -0.34
CA PHE A 62 -0.63 -1.25 -0.13
C PHE A 62 0.21 -0.53 0.95
N ALA A 63 1.47 -0.92 1.21
CA ALA A 63 2.32 -0.23 2.18
C ALA A 63 2.85 1.13 1.65
N CYS A 64 3.18 2.05 2.56
CA CYS A 64 3.82 3.31 2.20
C CYS A 64 5.25 3.07 1.70
N ARG A 65 5.76 3.99 0.87
CA ARG A 65 7.21 4.04 0.63
C ARG A 65 7.92 4.37 1.94
N PRO A 66 9.05 3.72 2.25
CA PRO A 66 9.82 4.04 3.44
C PRO A 66 10.33 5.48 3.35
N ASN A 67 10.34 6.18 4.48
CA ASN A 67 11.02 7.46 4.58
C ASN A 67 12.49 7.19 4.92
N ILE A 68 13.39 7.52 3.99
CA ILE A 68 14.82 7.36 4.19
C ILE A 68 15.37 8.71 4.63
N SER A 69 15.67 8.84 5.92
CA SER A 69 16.42 9.97 6.44
C SER A 69 17.91 9.61 6.50
N LEU A 70 18.73 10.39 5.79
CA LEU A 70 20.18 10.33 5.97
C LEU A 70 20.50 11.08 7.25
N ILE A 71 20.86 10.35 8.31
CA ILE A 71 21.55 10.97 9.42
C ILE A 71 22.91 11.39 8.85
N ASP A 72 23.17 12.70 8.76
CA ASP A 72 24.46 13.23 8.33
C ASP A 72 25.51 12.86 9.37
N SER A 73 26.03 11.65 9.26
CA SER A 73 27.13 11.17 10.06
C SER A 73 28.41 11.58 9.34
N GLU A 74 29.14 12.53 9.89
CA GLU A 74 30.52 12.77 9.51
C GLU A 74 31.33 11.52 9.89
N ILE A 75 31.63 10.68 8.90
CA ILE A 75 32.38 9.44 9.12
C ILE A 75 33.84 9.70 8.77
N VAL A 76 34.70 9.73 9.80
CA VAL A 76 36.16 9.76 9.63
C VAL A 76 36.66 8.34 9.43
N VAL A 77 37.36 8.09 8.32
CA VAL A 77 37.94 6.78 7.96
C VAL A 77 39.46 6.88 7.93
N TYR A 78 40.12 5.82 8.36
CA TYR A 78 41.57 5.65 8.23
C TYR A 78 41.89 4.67 7.10
N GLU A 79 43.06 4.80 6.48
CA GLU A 79 43.56 3.83 5.51
C GLU A 79 43.53 2.42 6.15
N ASP A 80 43.08 1.43 5.36
CA ASP A 80 42.87 0.03 5.75
C ASP A 80 41.59 -0.29 6.57
N PHE A 81 40.64 0.65 6.71
CA PHE A 81 39.32 0.40 7.34
C PHE A 81 38.15 0.38 6.35
N ASN A 82 37.27 -0.62 6.48
CA ASN A 82 36.01 -0.69 5.73
C ASN A 82 34.91 0.12 6.41
N LEU A 83 34.14 0.87 5.62
CA LEU A 83 32.91 1.50 6.07
C LEU A 83 31.68 0.69 5.69
N MET A 84 30.72 0.63 6.63
CA MET A 84 29.38 0.13 6.39
C MET A 84 28.39 1.22 6.82
N SER A 85 27.78 1.88 5.84
CA SER A 85 26.67 2.80 6.10
C SER A 85 25.39 1.99 6.30
N THR A 86 24.60 2.35 7.31
CA THR A 86 23.30 1.73 7.58
C THR A 86 22.23 2.79 7.38
N PHE A 87 21.21 2.45 6.58
CA PHE A 87 20.01 3.28 6.45
C PHE A 87 19.01 2.80 7.50
N ILE A 88 18.43 3.73 8.26
CA ILE A 88 17.30 3.41 9.13
C ILE A 88 16.05 3.50 8.25
N ASP A 89 15.46 2.34 7.95
CA ASP A 89 14.14 2.30 7.32
C ASP A 89 13.09 2.69 8.37
N GLU A 90 12.66 3.95 8.38
CA GLU A 90 11.42 4.31 9.08
C GLU A 90 10.24 3.76 8.28
N ILE A 91 9.73 2.61 8.72
CA ILE A 91 8.41 2.12 8.31
C ILE A 91 7.40 3.07 8.95
N ILE A 92 6.95 4.06 8.19
CA ILE A 92 5.79 4.88 8.58
C ILE A 92 4.55 3.97 8.39
N PRO A 93 3.79 3.67 9.46
CA PRO A 93 2.57 2.88 9.37
C PRO A 93 1.47 3.58 8.56
#